data_AF-A0A4S3TQ67-F1
#
_entry.id   AF-A0A4S3TQ67-F1
#
_cell.length_a   1.000
_cell.length_b   1.000
_cell.length_c   1.000
_cell.angle_alpha   90.00
_cell.angle_beta   90.00
_cell.angle_gamma   90.00
#
_symmetry.space_group_name_H-M   'P 1'
#
loop_
_entity.id
_entity.type
_entity.pdbx_description
1 polymer ?
#
loop_
_entity_poly.entity_id
_entity_poly.type
_entity_poly.pdbx_seq_one_letter_code
_entity_poly.pdbx_strand_id
1 'polypeptide(L)'
;MSGFERRTSLGVGIVLLVVFAWSLWNSLEALTAAPTALSSVALLVAGAAMLFAGLSFVTAGLRERLTVAGRTLEWWQFQYAGFALLGGYMAISGLVQATSVTVYSLLTVVAGVGFVGFGLYHLRHGPTTETDPSTGQIAIVVGGMMALVLLLGLLLVLSI
;
A
#
# COMPACT_ATOMS: atom_id res chain seq x y z
N MET A 1 2.41 -17.12 12.78
CA MET A 1 3.27 -16.28 11.89
C MET A 1 4.68 -16.23 12.47
N SER A 2 5.75 -16.15 11.67
CA SER A 2 7.10 -16.01 12.24
C SER A 2 7.30 -14.63 12.89
N GLY A 3 8.16 -14.54 13.91
CA GLY A 3 8.42 -13.27 14.61
C GLY A 3 9.00 -12.18 13.71
N PHE A 4 9.70 -12.55 12.64
CA PHE A 4 10.24 -11.62 11.65
C PHE A 4 9.13 -11.03 10.77
N GLU A 5 8.28 -11.87 10.18
CA GLU A 5 7.13 -11.43 9.37
C GLU A 5 6.22 -10.48 10.14
N ARG A 6 6.02 -10.77 11.43
CA ARG A 6 5.25 -9.92 12.34
C ARG A 6 5.81 -8.50 12.43
N ARG A 7 7.12 -8.38 12.67
CA ARG A 7 7.80 -7.10 12.81
C ARG A 7 7.84 -6.35 11.49
N THR A 8 8.08 -7.05 10.40
CA THR A 8 8.09 -6.47 9.05
C THR A 8 6.72 -5.92 8.68
N SER A 9 5.64 -6.67 8.87
CA SER A 9 4.27 -6.19 8.62
C SER A 9 3.95 -4.96 9.45
N LEU A 10 4.29 -4.98 10.75
CA LEU A 10 4.05 -3.86 11.65
C LEU A 10 4.86 -2.62 11.22
N GLY A 11 6.13 -2.81 10.85
CA GLY A 11 7.00 -1.75 10.34
C GLY A 11 6.46 -1.11 9.06
N VAL A 12 6.06 -1.92 8.07
CA VAL A 12 5.43 -1.44 6.82
C VAL A 12 4.15 -0.65 7.14
N GLY A 13 3.30 -1.19 8.01
CA GLY A 13 2.07 -0.53 8.42
C GLY A 13 2.31 0.84 9.06
N ILE A 14 3.27 0.94 9.98
CA ILE A 14 3.65 2.22 10.61
C ILE A 14 4.16 3.21 9.56
N VAL A 15 5.06 2.77 8.67
CA VAL A 15 5.60 3.64 7.61
C VAL A 15 4.48 4.20 6.74
N LEU A 16 3.53 3.35 6.32
CA LEU A 16 2.39 3.79 5.51
C LEU A 16 1.52 4.82 6.26
N LEU A 17 1.29 4.63 7.56
CA LEU A 17 0.52 5.58 8.36
C LEU A 17 1.23 6.93 8.54
N VAL A 18 2.55 6.91 8.73
CA VAL A 18 3.37 8.14 8.82
C VAL A 18 3.35 8.88 7.48
N VAL A 19 3.56 8.18 6.37
CA VAL A 19 3.52 8.79 5.04
C VAL A 19 2.12 9.30 4.72
N PHE A 20 1.05 8.58 5.09
CA PHE A 20 -0.32 9.05 4.96
C PHE A 20 -0.55 10.34 5.75
N ALA A 21 -0.16 10.39 7.02
CA ALA A 21 -0.34 11.57 7.87
C ALA A 21 0.40 12.79 7.31
N TRP A 22 1.64 12.59 6.86
CA TRP A 22 2.44 13.62 6.19
C TRP A 22 1.79 14.09 4.88
N SER A 23 1.35 13.16 4.03
CA SER A 23 0.70 13.48 2.76
C SER A 23 -0.62 14.23 2.95
N LEU A 24 -1.42 13.80 3.94
CA LEU A 24 -2.69 14.45 4.27
C LEU A 24 -2.44 15.89 4.71
N TRP A 25 -1.46 16.10 5.60
CA TRP A 25 -1.08 17.42 6.08
C TRP A 25 -0.74 18.38 4.94
N ASN A 26 0.10 17.94 4.00
CA ASN A 26 0.50 18.75 2.85
C ASN A 26 -0.63 18.98 1.84
N SER A 27 -1.67 18.14 1.85
CA SER A 27 -2.79 18.22 0.90
C SER A 27 -4.01 18.94 1.48
N LEU A 28 -4.01 19.31 2.77
CA LEU A 28 -5.15 19.93 3.44
C LEU A 28 -5.61 21.21 2.75
N GLU A 29 -4.66 22.09 2.36
CA GLU A 29 -4.97 23.35 1.69
C GLU A 29 -5.67 23.13 0.33
N ALA A 30 -5.19 22.17 -0.46
CA ALA A 30 -5.81 21.82 -1.74
C ALA A 30 -7.20 21.21 -1.56
N LEU A 31 -7.37 20.36 -0.55
CA LEU A 31 -8.64 19.71 -0.24
C LEU A 31 -9.71 20.69 0.25
N THR A 32 -9.33 21.68 1.06
CA THR A 32 -10.27 22.70 1.56
C THR A 32 -10.60 23.75 0.50
N ALA A 33 -9.65 24.09 -0.39
CA ALA A 33 -9.87 25.05 -1.46
C ALA A 33 -10.86 24.57 -2.52
N ALA A 34 -10.84 23.26 -2.87
CA ALA A 34 -11.72 22.70 -3.90
C ALA A 34 -12.16 21.27 -3.57
N PRO A 35 -13.08 21.07 -2.60
CA PRO A 35 -13.41 19.74 -2.07
C PRO A 35 -14.11 18.82 -3.06
N THR A 36 -14.80 19.38 -4.06
CA THR A 36 -15.55 18.61 -5.07
C THR A 36 -14.81 18.46 -6.40
N ALA A 37 -13.60 19.02 -6.51
CA ALA A 37 -12.77 18.81 -7.69
C ALA A 37 -12.42 17.33 -7.82
N LEU A 38 -12.41 16.81 -9.06
CA LEU A 38 -12.13 15.40 -9.32
C LEU A 38 -10.77 14.96 -8.74
N SER A 39 -9.78 15.85 -8.78
CA SER A 39 -8.45 15.65 -8.17
C SER A 39 -8.53 15.49 -6.65
N SER A 40 -9.31 16.32 -5.96
CA SER A 40 -9.53 16.26 -4.51
C SER A 40 -10.25 14.98 -4.11
N VAL A 41 -11.28 14.58 -4.86
CA VAL A 41 -11.98 13.31 -4.64
C VAL A 41 -11.03 12.13 -4.83
N ALA A 42 -10.23 12.15 -5.91
CA ALA A 42 -9.27 11.08 -6.17
C ALA A 42 -8.16 11.01 -5.11
N LEU A 43 -7.71 12.16 -4.60
CA LEU A 43 -6.73 12.25 -3.51
C LEU A 43 -7.31 11.70 -2.20
N LEU A 44 -8.58 11.96 -1.90
CA LEU A 44 -9.28 11.37 -0.75
C LEU A 44 -9.42 9.85 -0.87
N VAL A 45 -9.79 9.34 -2.05
CA VAL A 45 -9.91 7.89 -2.29
C VAL A 45 -8.54 7.21 -2.18
N ALA A 46 -7.50 7.80 -2.78
CA ALA A 46 -6.13 7.29 -2.67
C ALA A 46 -5.64 7.32 -1.21
N GLY A 47 -5.88 8.43 -0.49
CA GLY A 47 -5.54 8.58 0.91
C GLY A 47 -6.25 7.54 1.79
N ALA A 48 -7.55 7.30 1.56
CA ALA A 48 -8.29 6.27 2.27
C ALA A 48 -7.71 4.87 2.00
N ALA A 49 -7.39 4.56 0.74
CA ALA A 49 -6.74 3.28 0.39
C ALA A 49 -5.40 3.12 1.12
N MET A 50 -4.58 4.16 1.18
CA MET A 50 -3.30 4.15 1.90
C MET A 50 -3.48 3.97 3.41
N LEU A 51 -4.45 4.67 4.02
CA LEU A 51 -4.78 4.54 5.43
C LEU A 51 -5.23 3.10 5.76
N PHE A 52 -6.16 2.55 4.99
CA PHE A 52 -6.64 1.19 5.20
C PHE A 52 -5.55 0.16 4.92
N ALA A 53 -4.65 0.40 3.96
CA ALA A 53 -3.49 -0.46 3.74
C ALA A 53 -2.59 -0.48 4.99
N GLY A 54 -2.22 0.70 5.51
CA GLY A 54 -1.41 0.83 6.72
C GLY A 54 -2.04 0.13 7.92
N LEU A 55 -3.34 0.37 8.17
CA LEU A 55 -4.08 -0.30 9.23
C LEU A 55 -4.10 -1.82 9.05
N SER A 56 -4.26 -2.31 7.82
CA SER A 56 -4.28 -3.74 7.51
C SER A 56 -2.93 -4.42 7.82
N PHE A 57 -1.81 -3.76 7.52
CA PHE A 57 -0.48 -4.26 7.86
C PHE A 57 -0.19 -4.21 9.36
N VAL A 58 -0.67 -3.16 10.06
CA VAL A 58 -0.57 -3.08 11.52
C VAL A 58 -1.40 -4.17 12.18
N THR A 59 -2.65 -4.40 11.74
CA THR A 59 -3.50 -5.46 12.31
C THR A 59 -2.92 -6.84 12.05
N ALA A 60 -2.41 -7.11 10.85
CA ALA A 60 -1.68 -8.35 10.53
C ALA A 60 -0.46 -8.55 11.43
N GLY A 61 0.29 -7.47 11.72
CA GLY A 61 1.45 -7.51 12.61
C GLY A 61 1.09 -7.65 14.10
N LEU A 62 -0.08 -7.18 14.54
CA LEU A 62 -0.48 -7.24 15.94
C LEU A 62 -1.23 -8.53 16.30
N ARG A 63 -2.01 -9.08 15.36
CA ARG A 63 -2.97 -10.17 15.63
C ARG A 63 -2.80 -11.29 14.62
N GLU A 64 -2.70 -12.52 15.13
CA GLU A 64 -2.70 -13.71 14.25
C GLU A 64 -4.08 -14.03 13.68
N ARG A 65 -5.13 -13.75 14.45
CA ARG A 65 -6.53 -13.97 14.09
C ARG A 65 -7.39 -12.88 14.71
N LEU A 66 -8.43 -12.43 14.01
CA LEU A 66 -9.37 -11.42 14.48
C LEU A 66 -10.79 -11.79 14.04
N THR A 67 -11.71 -11.92 14.99
CA THR A 67 -13.09 -12.27 14.70
C THR A 67 -13.90 -11.01 14.45
N VAL A 68 -14.39 -10.82 13.22
CA VAL A 68 -15.29 -9.72 12.83
C VAL A 68 -16.64 -10.31 12.46
N ALA A 69 -17.71 -9.84 13.11
CA ALA A 69 -19.09 -10.26 12.79
C ALA A 69 -19.27 -11.80 12.72
N GLY A 70 -18.64 -12.53 13.65
CA GLY A 70 -18.70 -14.00 13.68
C GLY A 70 -17.80 -14.73 12.67
N ARG A 71 -17.05 -14.02 11.82
CA ARG A 71 -16.04 -14.60 10.92
C ARG A 71 -14.64 -14.39 11.48
N THR A 72 -13.87 -15.47 11.60
CA THR A 72 -12.46 -15.41 11.96
C THR A 72 -11.63 -15.04 10.74
N LEU A 73 -11.07 -13.83 10.74
CA LEU A 73 -10.11 -13.39 9.74
C LEU A 73 -8.69 -13.70 10.22
N GLU A 74 -7.87 -14.25 9.34
CA GLU A 74 -6.48 -14.61 9.65
C GLU A 74 -5.52 -13.49 9.25
N TRP A 75 -4.35 -13.43 9.89
CA TRP A 75 -3.33 -12.40 9.63
C TRP A 75 -2.97 -12.24 8.14
N TRP A 76 -2.89 -13.35 7.39
CA TRP A 76 -2.55 -13.31 5.97
C TRP A 76 -3.62 -12.58 5.16
N GLN A 77 -4.90 -12.70 5.54
CA GLN A 77 -5.99 -11.99 4.88
C GLN A 77 -5.85 -10.48 5.07
N PHE A 78 -5.48 -10.03 6.28
CA PHE A 78 -5.19 -8.63 6.52
C PHE A 78 -3.98 -8.15 5.72
N GLN A 79 -2.92 -8.95 5.66
CA GLN A 79 -1.71 -8.57 4.93
C GLN A 79 -1.96 -8.44 3.42
N TYR A 80 -2.65 -9.39 2.80
CA TYR A 80 -2.97 -9.32 1.37
C TYR A 80 -4.04 -8.29 1.01
N ALA A 81 -4.99 -8.02 1.92
CA ALA A 81 -5.86 -6.86 1.80
C ALA A 81 -5.06 -5.56 1.83
N GLY A 82 -4.06 -5.47 2.70
CA GLY A 82 -3.11 -4.36 2.75
C GLY A 82 -2.37 -4.15 1.43
N PHE A 83 -1.85 -5.21 0.82
CA PHE A 83 -1.22 -5.14 -0.51
C PHE A 83 -2.18 -4.70 -1.60
N ALA A 84 -3.41 -5.21 -1.61
CA ALA A 84 -4.40 -4.81 -2.61
C ALA A 84 -4.76 -3.32 -2.49
N LEU A 85 -4.94 -2.82 -1.26
CA LEU A 85 -5.24 -1.42 -0.99
C LEU A 85 -4.06 -0.49 -1.33
N LEU A 86 -2.83 -0.92 -1.02
CA LEU A 86 -1.62 -0.21 -1.40
C LEU A 86 -1.49 -0.12 -2.93
N GLY A 87 -1.77 -1.21 -3.64
CA GLY A 87 -1.80 -1.22 -5.10
C GLY A 87 -2.85 -0.28 -5.66
N GLY A 88 -4.03 -0.22 -5.05
CA GLY A 88 -5.08 0.75 -5.39
C GLY A 88 -4.62 2.19 -5.21
N TYR A 89 -3.95 2.50 -4.10
CA TYR A 89 -3.33 3.81 -3.88
C TYR A 89 -2.32 4.17 -4.98
N MET A 90 -1.41 3.24 -5.34
CA MET A 90 -0.42 3.47 -6.40
C MET A 90 -1.08 3.70 -7.76
N ALA A 91 -2.10 2.91 -8.10
CA ALA A 91 -2.84 3.06 -9.36
C ALA A 91 -3.56 4.42 -9.43
N ILE A 92 -4.27 4.81 -8.38
CA ILE A 92 -4.99 6.09 -8.36
C ILE A 92 -4.00 7.26 -8.37
N SER A 93 -2.96 7.23 -7.53
CA SER A 93 -1.97 8.31 -7.47
C SER A 93 -1.21 8.49 -8.79
N GLY A 94 -0.83 7.39 -9.45
CA GLY A 94 -0.20 7.44 -10.78
C GLY A 94 -1.11 8.05 -11.84
N LEU A 95 -2.41 7.77 -11.80
CA LEU A 95 -3.39 8.37 -12.71
C LEU A 95 -3.63 9.86 -12.42
N VAL A 96 -3.66 10.26 -11.15
CA VAL A 96 -3.95 11.65 -10.73
C VAL A 96 -2.75 12.57 -10.94
N GLN A 97 -1.52 12.09 -10.78
CA GLN A 97 -0.30 12.87 -11.01
C GLN A 97 0.04 13.06 -12.50
N ALA A 98 -0.73 12.47 -13.42
CA ALA A 98 -0.51 12.56 -14.85
C ALA A 98 -0.99 13.92 -15.42
N THR A 99 -0.37 15.03 -15.01
CA THR A 99 -0.47 16.29 -15.76
C THR A 99 0.21 16.15 -17.14
N SER A 100 1.17 15.22 -17.23
CA SER A 100 1.69 14.62 -18.46
C SER A 100 1.90 13.12 -18.23
N VAL A 101 1.70 12.29 -19.26
CA VAL A 101 1.98 10.84 -19.17
C VAL A 101 3.49 10.66 -19.10
N THR A 102 4.02 10.58 -17.88
CA THR A 102 5.44 10.31 -17.64
C THR A 102 5.65 8.80 -17.52
N VAL A 103 6.84 8.33 -17.85
CA VAL A 103 7.21 6.91 -17.62
C VAL A 103 7.01 6.53 -16.15
N TYR A 104 7.28 7.45 -15.24
CA TYR A 104 7.07 7.27 -13.81
C TYR A 104 5.60 7.03 -13.44
N SER A 105 4.67 7.85 -13.94
CA SER A 105 3.24 7.66 -13.64
C SER A 105 2.73 6.34 -14.20
N LEU A 106 3.16 5.97 -15.41
CA LEU A 106 2.80 4.71 -16.05
C LEU A 106 3.32 3.49 -15.28
N LEU A 107 4.59 3.50 -14.87
CA LEU A 107 5.18 2.44 -14.05
C LEU A 107 4.49 2.33 -12.69
N THR A 108 4.12 3.45 -12.08
CA THR A 108 3.41 3.47 -10.79
C THR A 108 2.02 2.84 -10.93
N VAL A 109 1.30 3.10 -12.01
CA VAL A 109 0.01 2.46 -12.30
C VAL A 109 0.18 0.96 -12.53
N VAL A 110 1.15 0.55 -13.36
CA VAL A 110 1.41 -0.87 -13.64
C VAL A 110 1.78 -1.63 -12.36
N ALA A 111 2.66 -1.06 -11.53
CA ALA A 111 2.99 -1.62 -10.23
C ALA A 111 1.75 -1.73 -9.34
N GLY A 112 0.93 -0.67 -9.29
CA GLY A 112 -0.31 -0.65 -8.52
C GLY A 112 -1.28 -1.76 -8.92
N VAL A 113 -1.51 -1.95 -10.22
CA VAL A 113 -2.34 -3.05 -10.76
C VAL A 113 -1.74 -4.41 -10.39
N GLY A 114 -0.42 -4.56 -10.46
CA GLY A 114 0.28 -5.77 -10.03
C GLY A 114 0.03 -6.10 -8.55
N PHE A 115 0.14 -5.10 -7.66
CA PHE A 115 -0.14 -5.25 -6.23
C PHE A 115 -1.60 -5.59 -5.94
N VAL A 116 -2.55 -4.96 -6.64
CA VAL A 116 -3.98 -5.30 -6.56
C VAL A 116 -4.21 -6.76 -6.95
N GLY A 117 -3.68 -7.16 -8.11
CA GLY A 117 -3.80 -8.53 -8.61
C GLY A 117 -3.19 -9.54 -7.64
N PHE A 118 -1.99 -9.26 -7.14
CA PHE A 118 -1.29 -10.10 -6.17
C PHE A 118 -2.09 -10.27 -4.87
N GLY A 119 -2.58 -9.17 -4.29
CA GLY A 119 -3.36 -9.21 -3.05
C GLY A 119 -4.69 -9.94 -3.22
N LEU A 120 -5.43 -9.65 -4.30
CA LEU A 120 -6.70 -10.32 -4.59
C LEU A 120 -6.53 -11.81 -4.91
N TYR A 121 -5.46 -12.18 -5.62
CA TYR A 121 -5.15 -13.57 -5.92
C TYR A 121 -4.93 -14.36 -4.62
N HIS A 122 -4.11 -13.87 -3.71
CA HIS A 122 -3.82 -14.55 -2.44
C HIS A 122 -5.02 -14.53 -1.48
N LEU A 123 -5.84 -13.49 -1.49
CA LEU A 123 -7.10 -13.47 -0.74
C LEU A 123 -8.06 -14.59 -1.17
N ARG A 124 -8.02 -14.99 -2.44
CA ARG A 124 -8.87 -16.07 -2.98
C ARG A 124 -8.29 -17.46 -2.79
N HIS A 125 -6.98 -17.62 -2.96
CA HIS A 125 -6.33 -18.94 -3.01
C HIS A 125 -5.64 -19.33 -1.70
N GLY A 126 -5.56 -18.42 -0.73
CA GLY A 126 -4.90 -18.67 0.56
C GLY A 126 -3.38 -18.43 0.50
N PRO A 127 -2.70 -18.60 1.65
CA PRO A 127 -1.24 -18.47 1.71
C PRO A 127 -0.58 -19.63 0.96
N THR A 128 0.54 -19.37 0.27
CA THR A 128 1.34 -20.40 -0.37
C THR A 128 1.93 -21.34 0.69
N THR A 129 1.49 -22.59 0.70
CA THR A 129 2.04 -23.61 1.60
C THR A 129 3.39 -24.10 1.06
N GLU A 130 4.46 -23.67 1.73
CA GLU A 130 5.66 -24.48 1.99
C GLU A 130 6.34 -25.16 0.77
N THR A 131 6.57 -24.45 -0.35
CA THR A 131 7.60 -24.82 -1.36
C THR A 131 7.92 -23.75 -2.41
N ASP A 132 7.54 -22.48 -2.19
CA ASP A 132 7.84 -21.37 -3.09
C ASP A 132 8.71 -20.32 -2.36
N PRO A 133 9.52 -19.51 -3.08
CA PRO A 133 10.50 -18.60 -2.49
C PRO A 133 9.87 -17.84 -1.33
N SER A 134 10.47 -17.99 -0.16
CA SER A 134 9.84 -17.67 1.14
C SER A 134 9.07 -16.35 1.07
N THR A 135 7.93 -16.25 1.76
CA THR A 135 7.19 -14.99 1.91
C THR A 135 8.11 -13.81 2.30
N GLY A 136 9.24 -14.11 2.96
CA GLY A 136 10.36 -13.20 3.16
C GLY A 136 11.04 -12.70 1.88
N GLN A 137 11.35 -13.55 0.89
CA GLN A 137 11.85 -13.14 -0.42
C GLN A 137 10.86 -12.28 -1.19
N ILE A 138 9.56 -12.59 -1.18
CA ILE A 138 8.55 -11.72 -1.81
C ILE A 138 8.47 -10.38 -1.05
N ALA A 139 8.50 -10.39 0.29
CA ALA A 139 8.52 -9.17 1.09
C ALA A 139 9.83 -8.37 0.93
N ILE A 140 10.96 -9.02 0.66
CA ILE A 140 12.25 -8.37 0.36
C ILE A 140 12.24 -7.79 -1.06
N VAL A 141 11.67 -8.50 -2.03
CA VAL A 141 11.53 -7.99 -3.39
C VAL A 141 10.55 -6.82 -3.41
N VAL A 142 9.39 -6.97 -2.80
CA VAL A 142 8.38 -5.91 -2.66
C VAL A 142 8.92 -4.75 -1.83
N GLY A 143 9.53 -5.02 -0.67
CA GLY A 143 10.14 -4.01 0.19
C GLY A 143 11.31 -3.30 -0.49
N GLY A 144 12.12 -4.04 -1.24
CA GLY A 144 13.21 -3.52 -2.07
C GLY A 144 12.68 -2.67 -3.23
N MET A 145 11.56 -3.06 -3.84
CA MET A 145 10.91 -2.28 -4.89
C MET A 145 10.27 -1.02 -4.34
N MET A 146 9.66 -1.07 -3.14
CA MET A 146 9.17 0.11 -2.44
C MET A 146 10.31 1.04 -2.02
N ALA A 147 11.41 0.49 -1.51
CA ALA A 147 12.60 1.26 -1.17
C ALA A 147 13.21 1.92 -2.42
N LEU A 148 13.27 1.21 -3.54
CA LEU A 148 13.73 1.73 -4.82
C LEU A 148 12.84 2.86 -5.33
N VAL A 149 11.51 2.71 -5.27
CA VAL A 149 10.55 3.76 -5.65
C VAL A 149 10.69 4.98 -4.74
N LEU A 150 10.84 4.78 -3.43
CA LEU A 150 11.08 5.87 -2.47
C LEU A 150 12.40 6.59 -2.75
N LEU A 151 13.47 5.85 -3.05
CA LEU A 151 14.80 6.38 -3.31
C LEU A 151 14.85 7.12 -4.66
N LEU A 152 14.16 6.60 -5.67
CA LEU A 152 13.92 7.30 -6.94
C LEU A 152 13.12 8.59 -6.74
N GLY A 153 12.04 8.55 -5.94
CA GLY A 153 11.27 9.75 -5.60
C GLY A 153 12.13 10.79 -4.88
N LEU A 154 12.97 10.36 -3.93
CA LEU A 154 13.88 11.25 -3.20
C LEU A 154 14.95 11.87 -4.12
N LEU A 155 15.54 11.08 -5.02
CA LEU A 155 16.50 11.57 -6.02
C LEU A 155 15.87 12.58 -6.96
N LEU A 156 14.60 12.39 -7.33
CA LEU A 156 13.87 13.29 -8.23
C LEU A 156 13.55 14.63 -7.54
N VAL A 157 13.25 14.62 -6.24
CA VAL A 157 13.10 15.85 -5.43
C VAL A 157 14.44 16.57 -5.25
N LEU A 158 15.55 15.84 -5.11
CA LEU A 158 16.89 16.41 -4.94
C LEU A 158 17.53 16.93 -6.23
N SER A 159 16.93 16.65 -7.39
CA SER A 159 17.43 17.07 -8.71
C SER A 159 16.71 18.30 -9.28
N ILE A 160 15.85 18.93 -8.48
CA ILE A 160 15.21 20.24 -8.73
C ILE A 160 15.89 21.26 -7.82
#